data_AF-A0A957HND8-F1
#
_entry.id   AF-A0A957HND8-F1
#
_cell.length_a   1.000
_cell.length_b   1.000
_cell.length_c   1.000
_cell.angle_alpha   90.00
_cell.angle_beta   90.00
_cell.angle_gamma   90.00
#
_symmetry.space_group_name_H-M   'P 1'
#
loop_
_entity.id
_entity.type
_entity.pdbx_description
1 polymer ?
#
loop_
_entity_poly.entity_id
_entity_poly.type
_entity_poly.pdbx_seq_one_letter_code
_entity_poly.pdbx_strand_id
1 'polypeptide(L)'
;LERQKIEDEHKEVSERIDYLHSLLADKNKILALIKEDIQMLRDKYGDDRRSEIAHGLAAELNMEDLIRDEDVLISITQRGYAKRTPLAAYRKQGRGGKGLIGMTTRDEDQLERLFAAGSLNSILFFSDKGKVYSEKAYQIPELVRTAKGTSLMNILPLMPDEKITAALPVHDFDEAEYLVMITRKGRIKRVDVSAFKNVRPSGLIAISLDDDDSLGWVKLTTGEQDLILVSEQGKGIRFSEQDVRPMGRNAAGVNAMKLDDWDRIAGADTVYDNDDVLVITEKGYGKRTPVDDYRQQNRYGSGVKAMVLSPKRTGKIVSARVVTAGDEVTCISASGIMLRTSVDDISQQGRITQGVRVMDLRGDDTVASVAVIREGRLSQVKDENGEEGDEAVVEDNAAEDTAVMN
;
A
#
# COMPACT_ATOMS: atom_id res chain seq x y z
N LEU A 1 -80.84 24.52 -62.61
CA LEU A 1 -79.66 23.62 -62.62
C LEU A 1 -78.39 24.41 -62.86
N GLU A 2 -78.18 24.99 -64.05
CA GLU A 2 -76.95 25.77 -64.32
C GLU A 2 -76.78 27.03 -63.46
N ARG A 3 -77.86 27.77 -63.20
CA ARG A 3 -77.81 28.92 -62.28
C ARG A 3 -77.46 28.54 -60.83
N GLN A 4 -77.98 27.42 -60.36
CA GLN A 4 -77.68 26.90 -59.02
C GLN A 4 -76.21 26.51 -58.92
N LYS A 5 -75.66 25.83 -59.95
CA LYS A 5 -74.22 25.51 -60.01
C LYS A 5 -73.35 26.75 -59.96
N ILE A 6 -73.72 27.83 -60.66
CA ILE A 6 -72.97 29.08 -60.64
C ILE A 6 -73.06 29.77 -59.27
N GLU A 7 -74.24 29.74 -58.64
CA GLU A 7 -74.42 30.28 -57.29
C GLU A 7 -73.62 29.48 -56.24
N ASP A 8 -73.58 28.14 -56.38
CA ASP A 8 -72.80 27.25 -55.53
C ASP A 8 -71.28 27.42 -55.75
N GLU A 9 -70.83 27.51 -57.01
CA GLU A 9 -69.43 27.76 -57.38
C GLU A 9 -68.97 29.14 -56.90
N HIS A 10 -69.78 30.18 -57.09
CA HIS A 10 -69.50 31.51 -56.57
C HIS A 10 -69.34 31.48 -55.05
N LYS A 11 -70.18 30.73 -54.34
CA LYS A 11 -70.10 30.57 -52.89
C LYS A 11 -68.81 29.85 -52.48
N GLU A 12 -68.46 28.73 -53.11
CA GLU A 12 -67.23 27.98 -52.82
C GLU A 12 -65.98 28.83 -53.07
N VAL A 13 -65.94 29.54 -54.20
CA VAL A 13 -64.82 30.45 -54.53
C VAL A 13 -64.73 31.60 -53.53
N SER A 14 -65.86 32.19 -53.13
CA SER A 14 -65.87 33.26 -52.11
C SER A 14 -65.35 32.75 -50.76
N GLU A 15 -65.81 31.59 -50.31
CA GLU A 15 -65.34 30.96 -49.06
C GLU A 15 -63.84 30.63 -49.13
N ARG A 16 -63.35 30.18 -50.30
CA ARG A 16 -61.93 29.90 -50.52
C ARG A 16 -61.08 31.16 -50.46
N ILE A 17 -61.55 32.26 -51.06
CA ILE A 17 -60.90 33.57 -51.01
C ILE A 17 -60.79 34.05 -49.56
N ASP A 18 -61.87 33.98 -48.79
CA ASP A 18 -61.89 34.39 -47.38
C ASP A 18 -60.92 33.55 -46.53
N TYR A 19 -60.90 32.22 -46.75
CA TYR A 19 -59.95 31.34 -46.09
C TYR A 19 -58.51 31.72 -46.39
N LEU A 20 -58.16 31.91 -47.68
CA LEU A 20 -56.80 32.27 -48.12
C LEU A 20 -56.37 33.64 -47.58
N HIS A 21 -57.25 34.63 -47.57
CA HIS A 21 -56.96 35.92 -46.93
C HIS A 21 -56.74 35.78 -45.43
N SER A 22 -57.56 34.97 -44.75
CA SER A 22 -57.41 34.71 -43.32
C SER A 22 -56.12 33.98 -42.96
N LEU A 23 -55.63 33.13 -43.88
CA LEU A 23 -54.39 32.37 -43.75
C LEU A 23 -53.18 33.28 -43.98
N LEU A 24 -53.20 34.12 -45.03
CA LEU A 24 -52.11 35.06 -45.32
C LEU A 24 -51.96 36.17 -44.27
N ALA A 25 -53.05 36.56 -43.61
CA ALA A 25 -53.04 37.59 -42.59
C ALA A 25 -52.50 37.12 -41.22
N ASP A 26 -52.49 35.81 -40.95
CA ASP A 26 -52.09 35.26 -39.64
C ASP A 26 -50.95 34.22 -39.78
N LYS A 27 -49.76 34.62 -39.34
CA LYS A 27 -48.56 33.78 -39.33
C LYS A 27 -48.75 32.47 -38.56
N ASN A 28 -49.58 32.45 -37.51
CA ASN A 28 -49.80 31.24 -36.71
C ASN A 28 -50.59 30.19 -37.49
N LYS A 29 -51.56 30.60 -38.32
CA LYS A 29 -52.30 29.69 -39.20
C LYS A 29 -51.42 29.08 -40.27
N ILE A 30 -50.49 29.86 -40.82
CA ILE A 30 -49.50 29.35 -41.79
C ILE A 30 -48.61 28.30 -41.11
N LEU A 31 -48.11 28.55 -39.90
CA LEU A 31 -47.30 27.58 -39.16
C LEU A 31 -48.09 26.32 -38.79
N ALA A 32 -49.38 26.46 -38.48
CA ALA A 32 -50.26 25.32 -38.25
C ALA A 32 -50.43 24.46 -39.50
N LEU A 33 -50.64 25.08 -40.67
CA LEU A 33 -50.70 24.38 -41.95
C LEU A 33 -49.39 23.68 -42.29
N ILE A 34 -48.24 24.36 -42.12
CA ILE A 34 -46.91 23.75 -42.35
C ILE A 34 -46.71 22.54 -41.42
N LYS A 35 -47.13 22.63 -40.17
CA LYS A 35 -47.05 21.51 -39.23
C LYS A 35 -47.91 20.32 -39.70
N GLU A 36 -49.12 20.59 -40.15
CA GLU A 36 -50.02 19.58 -40.71
C GLU A 36 -49.41 18.91 -41.95
N ASP A 37 -48.85 19.69 -42.86
CA ASP A 37 -48.17 19.19 -44.06
C ASP A 37 -46.96 18.31 -43.72
N ILE A 38 -46.12 18.74 -42.76
CA ILE A 38 -44.96 17.95 -42.30
C ILE A 38 -45.40 16.65 -41.61
N GLN A 39 -46.50 16.68 -40.85
CA GLN A 39 -47.08 15.48 -40.24
C GLN A 39 -47.60 14.52 -41.30
N MET A 40 -48.31 15.03 -42.32
CA MET A 40 -48.77 14.23 -43.44
C MET A 40 -47.61 13.60 -44.22
N LEU A 41 -46.51 14.34 -44.43
CA LEU A 41 -45.29 13.81 -45.06
C LEU A 41 -44.64 12.72 -44.21
N ARG A 42 -44.54 12.91 -42.89
CA ARG A 42 -44.04 11.90 -41.95
C ARG A 42 -44.89 10.62 -42.01
N ASP A 43 -46.21 10.75 -42.03
CA ASP A 43 -47.12 9.60 -42.01
C ASP A 43 -47.13 8.85 -43.36
N LYS A 44 -46.91 9.57 -44.47
CA LYS A 44 -46.87 8.97 -45.81
C LYS A 44 -45.52 8.34 -46.17
N TYR A 45 -44.41 8.91 -45.69
CA TYR A 45 -43.05 8.54 -46.13
C TYR A 45 -42.10 8.15 -44.98
N GLY A 46 -42.56 8.14 -43.73
CA GLY A 46 -41.74 7.70 -42.60
C GLY A 46 -41.48 6.20 -42.65
N ASP A 47 -40.23 5.81 -42.46
CA ASP A 47 -39.82 4.42 -42.24
C ASP A 47 -39.09 4.26 -40.90
N ASP A 48 -39.06 3.02 -40.40
CA ASP A 48 -38.31 2.70 -39.20
C ASP A 48 -36.81 2.87 -39.45
N ARG A 49 -36.10 3.33 -38.42
CA ARG A 49 -34.65 3.52 -38.47
C ARG A 49 -33.99 2.16 -38.73
N ARG A 50 -33.27 2.05 -39.86
CA ARG A 50 -32.57 0.83 -40.26
C ARG A 50 -31.24 0.60 -39.54
N SER A 51 -30.62 1.67 -39.05
CA SER A 51 -29.34 1.60 -38.34
C SER A 51 -29.55 1.64 -36.83
N GLU A 52 -28.83 0.80 -36.10
CA GLU A 52 -28.78 0.84 -34.65
C GLU A 52 -27.58 1.69 -34.19
N ILE A 53 -27.78 2.56 -33.21
CA ILE A 53 -26.65 3.24 -32.55
C ILE A 53 -26.27 2.36 -31.37
N ALA A 54 -25.20 1.58 -31.55
CA ALA A 54 -24.62 0.78 -30.48
C ALA A 54 -23.91 1.70 -29.48
N HIS A 55 -24.62 2.08 -28.41
CA HIS A 55 -24.01 2.70 -27.24
C HIS A 55 -23.14 1.65 -26.53
N GLY A 56 -21.81 1.82 -26.53
CA GLY A 56 -20.86 0.90 -25.86
C GLY A 56 -19.68 0.36 -26.70
N LEU A 57 -19.57 0.73 -27.99
CA LEU A 57 -18.40 0.36 -28.83
C LEU A 57 -17.20 1.32 -28.72
N ALA A 58 -17.38 2.49 -28.09
CA ALA A 58 -16.27 3.09 -27.40
C ALA A 58 -16.11 2.22 -26.15
N ALA A 59 -15.12 1.32 -26.15
CA ALA A 59 -14.62 0.77 -24.89
C ALA A 59 -14.55 1.95 -23.92
N GLU A 60 -15.21 1.85 -22.77
CA GLU A 60 -14.92 2.74 -21.66
C GLU A 60 -13.45 2.48 -21.35
N LEU A 61 -12.55 3.19 -22.05
CA LEU A 61 -11.12 3.08 -21.88
C LEU A 61 -10.88 3.55 -20.46
N ASN A 62 -10.72 2.58 -19.57
CA ASN A 62 -10.34 2.89 -18.22
C ASN A 62 -8.91 3.43 -18.31
N MET A 63 -8.59 4.44 -17.51
CA MET A 63 -7.24 5.00 -17.50
C MET A 63 -6.20 3.90 -17.26
N GLU A 64 -6.58 2.84 -16.53
CA GLU A 64 -5.82 1.62 -16.27
C GLU A 64 -5.43 0.86 -17.54
N ASP A 65 -6.27 0.82 -18.58
CA ASP A 65 -5.99 0.11 -19.83
C ASP A 65 -4.85 0.77 -20.64
N LEU A 66 -4.53 2.04 -20.33
CA LEU A 66 -3.43 2.79 -20.92
C LEU A 66 -2.13 2.67 -20.11
N ILE A 67 -2.20 2.12 -18.90
CA ILE A 67 -1.04 1.92 -18.04
C ILE A 67 -0.40 0.58 -18.38
N ARG A 68 0.92 0.60 -18.60
CA ARG A 68 1.68 -0.62 -18.80
C ARG A 68 1.75 -1.39 -17.50
N ASP A 69 1.43 -2.68 -17.58
CA ASP A 69 1.71 -3.59 -16.48
C ASP A 69 3.22 -3.85 -16.42
N GLU A 70 3.85 -3.31 -15.38
CA GLU A 70 5.30 -3.43 -15.16
C GLU A 70 5.60 -3.43 -13.67
N ASP A 71 6.68 -4.11 -13.28
CA ASP A 71 7.16 -4.08 -11.91
C ASP A 71 7.76 -2.73 -11.56
N VAL A 72 7.20 -2.13 -10.52
CA VAL A 72 7.66 -0.87 -9.95
C VAL A 72 8.15 -1.07 -8.53
N LEU A 73 9.15 -0.29 -8.18
CA LEU A 73 9.65 -0.17 -6.83
C LEU A 73 9.01 1.06 -6.18
N ILE A 74 8.27 0.82 -5.10
CA ILE A 74 7.68 1.89 -4.30
C ILE A 74 8.61 2.18 -3.13
N SER A 75 8.98 3.44 -3.02
CA SER A 75 9.85 3.94 -1.96
C SER A 75 9.11 4.99 -1.15
N ILE A 76 9.06 4.80 0.16
CA ILE A 76 8.46 5.75 1.11
C ILE A 76 9.56 6.18 2.07
N THR A 77 9.78 7.49 2.20
CA THR A 77 10.74 8.07 3.13
C THR A 77 10.13 8.28 4.51
N GLN A 78 10.98 8.54 5.51
CA GLN A 78 10.52 8.79 6.87
C GLN A 78 9.66 10.05 7.02
N ARG A 79 9.88 11.06 6.15
CA ARG A 79 9.05 12.27 6.12
C ARG A 79 7.73 12.07 5.38
N GLY A 80 7.45 10.84 4.94
CA GLY A 80 6.23 10.47 4.25
C GLY A 80 6.21 10.91 2.79
N TYR A 81 7.36 11.02 2.11
CA TYR A 81 7.39 11.19 0.66
C TYR A 81 7.37 9.82 0.00
N ALA A 82 6.48 9.64 -0.98
CA ALA A 82 6.36 8.42 -1.76
C ALA A 82 6.69 8.70 -3.24
N LYS A 83 7.27 7.69 -3.90
CA LYS A 83 7.47 7.68 -5.35
C LYS A 83 7.51 6.24 -5.87
N ARG A 84 7.23 6.08 -7.16
CA ARG A 84 7.46 4.84 -7.89
C ARG A 84 8.66 4.98 -8.83
N THR A 85 9.43 3.92 -8.97
CA THR A 85 10.53 3.85 -9.93
C THR A 85 10.46 2.48 -10.63
N PRO A 86 10.47 2.41 -11.97
CA PRO A 86 10.47 1.12 -12.67
C PRO A 86 11.66 0.25 -12.25
N LEU A 87 11.43 -1.04 -11.99
CA LEU A 87 12.47 -1.95 -11.47
C LEU A 87 13.66 -2.08 -12.45
N ALA A 88 13.39 -2.03 -13.76
CA ALA A 88 14.41 -2.05 -14.81
C ALA A 88 15.38 -0.86 -14.72
N ALA A 89 14.89 0.33 -14.34
CA ALA A 89 15.73 1.51 -14.13
C ALA A 89 16.56 1.39 -12.85
N TYR A 90 16.05 0.69 -11.84
CA TYR A 90 16.75 0.44 -10.59
C TYR A 90 17.93 -0.55 -10.76
N ARG A 91 17.73 -1.66 -11.50
CA ARG A 91 18.74 -2.71 -11.73
C ARG A 91 19.92 -2.22 -12.60
N LYS A 92 19.68 -1.40 -13.65
CA LYS A 92 20.72 -0.93 -14.58
C LYS A 92 21.80 -0.06 -13.95
N GLN A 93 21.55 0.50 -12.76
CA GLN A 93 22.47 1.43 -12.09
C GLN A 93 23.34 0.74 -11.01
N GLY A 94 23.34 -0.61 -10.94
CA GLY A 94 23.95 -1.38 -9.84
C GLY A 94 24.92 -2.50 -10.24
N ARG A 95 26.06 -2.15 -10.82
CA ARG A 95 27.32 -2.90 -10.61
C ARG A 95 28.40 -1.87 -10.27
N GLY A 96 28.80 -1.77 -9.00
CA GLY A 96 29.99 -0.98 -8.64
C GLY A 96 29.87 0.03 -7.50
N GLY A 97 29.04 -0.20 -6.49
CA GLY A 97 29.13 0.58 -5.26
C GLY A 97 28.67 -0.24 -4.08
N LYS A 98 29.61 -0.73 -3.26
CA LYS A 98 29.34 -1.01 -1.84
C LYS A 98 28.60 0.23 -1.32
N GLY A 99 27.30 0.11 -1.04
CA GLY A 99 26.50 1.20 -0.51
C GLY A 99 27.26 1.78 0.66
N LEU A 100 27.50 3.10 0.65
CA LEU A 100 28.26 3.75 1.72
C LEU A 100 27.54 3.46 3.05
N ILE A 101 28.08 2.49 3.79
CA ILE A 101 27.95 2.37 5.24
C ILE A 101 28.47 3.71 5.76
N GLY A 102 27.56 4.60 6.16
CA GLY A 102 27.87 6.00 6.34
C GLY A 102 26.87 6.68 7.26
N MET A 103 27.39 7.49 8.16
CA MET A 103 26.61 8.39 9.00
C MET A 103 26.26 9.63 8.18
N THR A 104 24.98 9.86 7.91
CA THR A 104 24.52 11.06 7.18
C THR A 104 23.73 12.01 8.08
N THR A 105 23.65 13.29 7.68
CA THR A 105 23.02 14.39 8.43
C THR A 105 21.59 14.69 7.98
N ARG A 106 20.87 15.39 8.86
CA ARG A 106 19.44 15.72 8.88
C ARG A 106 18.76 16.18 7.57
N ASP A 107 19.49 16.65 6.55
CA ASP A 107 18.89 17.19 5.31
C ASP A 107 18.65 16.13 4.22
N GLU A 108 19.15 14.91 4.40
CA GLU A 108 18.88 13.78 3.52
C GLU A 108 17.66 13.00 4.02
N ASP A 109 16.61 12.94 3.21
CA ASP A 109 15.40 12.18 3.53
C ASP A 109 15.62 10.72 3.16
N GLN A 110 15.75 9.86 4.17
CA GLN A 110 16.13 8.47 3.97
C GLN A 110 14.91 7.57 3.81
N LEU A 111 15.14 6.50 3.05
CA LEU A 111 14.17 5.46 2.74
C LEU A 111 13.75 4.72 4.02
N GLU A 112 12.44 4.74 4.32
CA GLU A 112 11.85 4.00 5.44
C GLU A 112 11.27 2.67 4.99
N ARG A 113 10.59 2.65 3.84
CA ARG A 113 9.98 1.45 3.27
C ARG A 113 10.35 1.35 1.80
N LEU A 114 10.70 0.14 1.40
CA LEU A 114 10.99 -0.23 0.03
C LEU A 114 10.32 -1.56 -0.26
N PHE A 115 9.45 -1.60 -1.27
CA PHE A 115 8.80 -2.82 -1.70
C PHE A 115 8.50 -2.79 -3.19
N ALA A 116 8.52 -3.96 -3.82
CA ALA A 116 8.09 -4.13 -5.20
C ALA A 116 6.57 -4.32 -5.26
N ALA A 117 5.97 -3.86 -6.36
CA ALA A 117 4.57 -4.06 -6.69
C ALA A 117 4.40 -3.97 -8.22
N GLY A 118 3.39 -4.63 -8.77
CA GLY A 118 2.94 -4.35 -10.14
C GLY A 118 2.35 -2.94 -10.22
N SER A 119 2.52 -2.28 -11.36
CA SER A 119 2.01 -0.92 -11.59
C SER A 119 0.48 -0.82 -11.42
N LEU A 120 -0.26 -1.89 -11.71
CA LEU A 120 -1.71 -1.99 -11.61
C LEU A 120 -2.21 -2.43 -10.22
N ASN A 121 -1.29 -2.84 -9.32
CA ASN A 121 -1.65 -3.30 -7.99
C ASN A 121 -2.24 -2.19 -7.14
N SER A 122 -3.09 -2.57 -6.19
CA SER A 122 -3.56 -1.69 -5.14
C SER A 122 -2.58 -1.70 -3.97
N ILE A 123 -2.22 -0.53 -3.46
CA ILE A 123 -1.41 -0.39 -2.26
C ILE A 123 -2.32 0.09 -1.13
N LEU A 124 -2.41 -0.72 -0.08
CA LEU A 124 -3.16 -0.41 1.12
C LEU A 124 -2.27 0.35 2.11
N PHE A 125 -2.65 1.59 2.42
CA PHE A 125 -1.97 2.46 3.39
C PHE A 125 -2.78 2.50 4.68
N PHE A 126 -2.18 2.00 5.77
CA PHE A 126 -2.80 1.98 7.09
C PHE A 126 -2.26 3.12 7.94
N SER A 127 -3.15 3.83 8.62
CA SER A 127 -2.77 4.93 9.51
C SER A 127 -2.74 4.52 10.98
N ASP A 128 -2.06 5.32 11.79
CA ASP A 128 -2.00 5.19 13.25
C ASP A 128 -3.38 5.33 13.91
N LYS A 129 -4.32 6.04 13.26
CA LYS A 129 -5.73 6.17 13.65
C LYS A 129 -6.59 4.96 13.26
N GLY A 130 -6.01 3.90 12.70
CA GLY A 130 -6.73 2.67 12.36
C GLY A 130 -7.60 2.79 11.10
N LYS A 131 -7.32 3.77 10.24
CA LYS A 131 -7.92 3.85 8.90
C LYS A 131 -7.05 3.16 7.87
N VAL A 132 -7.67 2.78 6.77
CA VAL A 132 -7.01 2.30 5.56
C VAL A 132 -7.43 3.12 4.36
N TYR A 133 -6.45 3.43 3.53
CA TYR A 133 -6.61 4.05 2.22
C TYR A 133 -6.08 3.08 1.16
N SER A 134 -6.62 3.13 -0.04
CA SER A 134 -6.17 2.30 -1.15
C SER A 134 -5.89 3.21 -2.31
N GLU A 135 -4.68 3.11 -2.86
CA GLU A 135 -4.31 3.78 -4.10
C GLU A 135 -3.62 2.81 -5.03
N LYS A 136 -3.82 3.02 -6.33
CA LYS A 136 -3.13 2.21 -7.34
C LYS A 136 -1.66 2.60 -7.40
N ALA A 137 -0.77 1.62 -7.61
CA ALA A 137 0.65 1.89 -7.66
C ALA A 137 1.01 2.93 -8.74
N TYR A 138 0.35 2.91 -9.90
CA TYR A 138 0.56 3.89 -10.97
C TYR A 138 0.14 5.34 -10.62
N GLN A 139 -0.75 5.53 -9.64
CA GLN A 139 -1.14 6.86 -9.15
C GLN A 139 -0.04 7.51 -8.30
N ILE A 140 0.89 6.70 -7.77
CA ILE A 140 2.08 7.22 -7.12
C ILE A 140 3.00 7.83 -8.19
N PRO A 141 3.50 9.07 -8.02
CA PRO A 141 4.31 9.73 -9.03
C PRO A 141 5.57 8.95 -9.39
N GLU A 142 5.78 8.77 -10.70
CA GLU A 142 6.99 8.16 -11.25
C GLU A 142 8.14 9.15 -11.25
N LEU A 143 9.20 8.82 -10.52
CA LEU A 143 10.35 9.68 -10.36
C LEU A 143 11.65 8.87 -10.33
N VAL A 144 12.75 9.54 -10.64
CA VAL A 144 14.09 8.95 -10.56
C VAL A 144 14.47 8.59 -9.11
N ARG A 145 15.36 7.60 -8.96
CA ARG A 145 15.82 7.11 -7.65
C ARG A 145 16.37 8.19 -6.72
N THR A 146 16.94 9.27 -7.25
CA THR A 146 17.51 10.39 -6.48
C THR A 146 16.49 11.47 -6.09
N ALA A 147 15.28 11.48 -6.68
CA ALA A 147 14.27 12.48 -6.38
C ALA A 147 13.65 12.27 -4.98
N LYS A 148 13.17 13.33 -4.33
CA LYS A 148 12.57 13.21 -2.98
C LYS A 148 11.22 12.48 -2.97
N GLY A 149 10.46 12.56 -4.06
CA GLY A 149 9.10 12.03 -4.11
C GLY A 149 8.04 13.11 -3.87
N THR A 150 6.79 12.67 -3.75
CA THR A 150 5.63 13.51 -3.43
C THR A 150 5.12 13.15 -2.04
N SER A 151 4.73 14.15 -1.24
CA SER A 151 4.17 13.91 0.10
C SER A 151 2.94 13.00 0.02
N LEU A 152 2.87 11.99 0.90
CA LEU A 152 1.71 11.11 1.05
C LEU A 152 0.42 11.89 1.35
N MET A 153 0.50 13.07 1.98
CA MET A 153 -0.67 13.94 2.19
C MET A 153 -1.25 14.52 0.89
N ASN A 154 -0.45 14.58 -0.18
CA ASN A 154 -0.93 15.04 -1.49
C ASN A 154 -1.49 13.89 -2.33
N ILE A 155 -1.15 12.65 -1.99
CA ILE A 155 -1.61 11.43 -2.69
C ILE A 155 -2.87 10.89 -2.00
N LEU A 156 -2.89 10.92 -0.67
CA LEU A 156 -3.95 10.37 0.17
C LEU A 156 -4.64 11.49 0.97
N PRO A 157 -5.96 11.46 1.15
CA PRO A 157 -6.68 12.44 1.96
C PRO A 157 -6.52 12.13 3.47
N LEU A 158 -5.31 12.33 3.97
CA LEU A 158 -4.94 12.15 5.38
C LEU A 158 -5.35 13.36 6.21
N MET A 159 -5.69 13.13 7.48
CA MET A 159 -5.83 14.21 8.44
C MET A 159 -4.45 14.78 8.85
N PRO A 160 -4.35 16.04 9.30
CA PRO A 160 -3.06 16.66 9.64
C PRO A 160 -2.23 15.94 10.71
N ASP A 161 -2.87 15.21 11.62
CA ASP A 161 -2.25 14.45 12.71
C ASP A 161 -2.15 12.94 12.44
N GLU A 162 -2.54 12.51 11.24
CA GLU A 162 -2.60 11.10 10.85
C GLU A 162 -1.31 10.67 10.14
N LYS A 163 -0.73 9.54 10.58
CA LYS A 163 0.54 9.02 10.06
C LYS A 163 0.36 7.61 9.53
N ILE A 164 0.98 7.32 8.39
CA ILE A 164 0.98 5.97 7.83
C ILE A 164 1.93 5.07 8.63
N THR A 165 1.43 3.94 9.12
CA THR A 165 2.19 2.93 9.86
C THR A 165 2.59 1.74 9.00
N ALA A 166 1.76 1.37 8.02
CA ALA A 166 2.04 0.30 7.07
C ALA A 166 1.58 0.65 5.65
N ALA A 167 2.33 0.18 4.65
CA ALA A 167 1.97 0.21 3.25
C ALA A 167 2.17 -1.20 2.69
N LEU A 168 1.10 -1.81 2.17
CA LEU A 168 1.10 -3.20 1.73
C LEU A 168 0.57 -3.29 0.29
N PRO A 169 1.38 -3.77 -0.67
CA PRO A 169 0.87 -4.05 -2.00
C PRO A 169 -0.03 -5.30 -1.96
N VAL A 170 -1.16 -5.22 -2.65
CA VAL A 170 -2.10 -6.33 -2.85
C VAL A 170 -2.28 -6.51 -4.35
N HIS A 171 -1.84 -7.66 -4.85
CA HIS A 171 -1.97 -8.04 -6.25
C HIS A 171 -3.43 -8.42 -6.55
N ASP A 172 -3.92 -9.43 -5.84
CA ASP A 172 -5.30 -9.87 -5.88
C ASP A 172 -5.90 -9.92 -4.46
N PHE A 173 -7.09 -9.35 -4.31
CA PHE A 173 -7.86 -9.38 -3.07
C PHE A 173 -8.54 -10.73 -2.82
N ASP A 174 -8.62 -11.57 -3.86
CA ASP A 174 -9.26 -12.89 -3.81
C ASP A 174 -8.23 -14.00 -3.48
N GLU A 175 -6.93 -13.81 -3.79
CA GLU A 175 -5.84 -14.73 -3.41
C GLU A 175 -5.23 -14.44 -2.03
N ALA A 176 -5.22 -13.17 -1.62
CA ALA A 176 -4.65 -12.79 -0.34
C ALA A 176 -5.60 -13.16 0.81
N GLU A 177 -5.13 -13.96 1.77
CA GLU A 177 -6.02 -14.49 2.79
C GLU A 177 -6.34 -13.46 3.86
N TYR A 178 -5.33 -13.03 4.63
CA TYR A 178 -5.57 -12.28 5.85
C TYR A 178 -4.66 -11.05 6.03
N LEU A 179 -5.23 -10.02 6.65
CA LEU A 179 -4.50 -8.90 7.23
C LEU A 179 -4.55 -9.02 8.75
N VAL A 180 -3.36 -9.05 9.34
CA VAL A 180 -3.17 -8.99 10.79
C VAL A 180 -2.76 -7.58 11.18
N MET A 181 -3.58 -6.96 12.03
CA MET A 181 -3.36 -5.62 12.58
C MET A 181 -3.04 -5.72 14.06
N ILE A 182 -2.00 -5.00 14.50
CA ILE A 182 -1.53 -5.02 15.90
C ILE A 182 -1.38 -3.58 16.41
N THR A 183 -2.00 -3.31 17.56
CA THR A 183 -1.99 -1.99 18.19
C THR A 183 -0.85 -1.85 19.20
N ARG A 184 -0.54 -0.61 19.59
CA ARG A 184 0.48 -0.31 20.60
C ARG A 184 0.14 -0.87 21.98
N LYS A 185 -1.13 -0.97 22.34
CA LYS A 185 -1.56 -1.65 23.59
C LYS A 185 -1.64 -3.17 23.49
N GLY A 186 -1.19 -3.77 22.39
CA GLY A 186 -1.12 -5.22 22.25
C GLY A 186 -2.48 -5.86 21.94
N ARG A 187 -3.41 -5.12 21.31
CA ARG A 187 -4.56 -5.74 20.65
C ARG A 187 -4.13 -6.27 19.28
N ILE A 188 -4.74 -7.36 18.86
CA ILE A 188 -4.58 -7.96 17.55
C ILE A 188 -5.93 -8.18 16.90
N LYS A 189 -5.98 -7.98 15.58
CA LYS A 189 -7.14 -8.34 14.77
C LYS A 189 -6.70 -8.99 13.46
N ARG A 190 -7.38 -10.06 13.09
CA ARG A 190 -7.28 -10.70 11.78
C ARG A 190 -8.54 -10.40 10.97
N VAL A 191 -8.38 -9.97 9.72
CA VAL A 191 -9.48 -9.61 8.80
C VAL A 191 -9.15 -10.14 7.42
N ASP A 192 -10.14 -10.67 6.72
CA ASP A 192 -9.97 -11.10 5.31
C ASP A 192 -9.58 -9.91 4.43
N VAL A 193 -8.62 -10.11 3.52
CA VAL A 193 -8.13 -9.04 2.64
C VAL A 193 -9.24 -8.53 1.72
N SER A 194 -10.12 -9.43 1.26
CA SER A 194 -11.30 -9.13 0.45
C SER A 194 -12.22 -8.05 1.06
N ALA A 195 -12.21 -7.87 2.39
CA ALA A 195 -12.94 -6.80 3.06
C ALA A 195 -12.48 -5.39 2.66
N PHE A 196 -11.29 -5.28 2.05
CA PHE A 196 -10.65 -4.04 1.61
C PHE A 196 -10.63 -3.86 0.08
N LYS A 197 -11.33 -4.71 -0.68
CA LYS A 197 -11.41 -4.61 -2.15
C LYS A 197 -11.96 -3.25 -2.64
N ASN A 198 -12.95 -2.72 -1.92
CA ASN A 198 -13.66 -1.48 -2.28
C ASN A 198 -13.43 -0.37 -1.25
N VAL A 199 -12.17 0.03 -1.06
CA VAL A 199 -11.82 1.19 -0.22
C VAL A 199 -12.18 2.48 -0.96
N ARG A 200 -12.96 3.34 -0.31
CA ARG A 200 -13.35 4.65 -0.84
C ARG A 200 -12.14 5.59 -0.79
N PRO A 201 -12.08 6.64 -1.64
CA PRO A 201 -11.00 7.64 -1.57
C PRO A 201 -10.87 8.28 -0.18
N SER A 202 -11.99 8.50 0.52
CA SER A 202 -12.01 9.01 1.91
C SER A 202 -11.37 8.07 2.95
N GLY A 203 -10.94 6.88 2.55
CA GLY A 203 -10.53 5.80 3.42
C GLY A 203 -11.70 5.08 4.08
N LEU A 204 -11.38 3.98 4.76
CA LEU A 204 -12.29 3.18 5.56
C LEU A 204 -11.70 2.92 6.94
N ILE A 205 -12.55 2.64 7.92
CA ILE A 205 -12.09 2.13 9.22
C ILE A 205 -11.58 0.71 9.01
N ALA A 206 -10.30 0.48 9.33
CA ALA A 206 -9.65 -0.81 9.31
C ALA A 206 -9.69 -1.49 10.67
N ILE A 207 -9.62 -0.73 11.76
CA ILE A 207 -9.75 -1.17 13.15
C ILE A 207 -10.30 -0.06 14.03
N SER A 208 -11.22 -0.40 14.93
CA SER A 208 -11.66 0.52 15.98
C SER A 208 -10.64 0.53 17.11
N LEU A 209 -10.17 1.73 17.45
CA LEU A 209 -9.17 1.96 18.49
C LEU A 209 -9.81 2.67 19.68
N ASP A 210 -9.26 2.42 20.86
CA ASP A 210 -9.53 3.23 22.05
C ASP A 210 -8.79 4.57 21.93
N ASP A 211 -9.25 5.62 22.63
CA ASP A 211 -8.74 7.00 22.48
C ASP A 211 -7.22 7.16 22.72
N ASP A 212 -6.63 6.25 23.50
CA ASP A 212 -5.21 6.24 23.87
C ASP A 212 -4.43 5.04 23.29
N ASP A 213 -4.99 4.39 22.26
CA ASP A 213 -4.31 3.36 21.46
C ASP A 213 -4.03 3.86 20.03
N SER A 214 -3.11 3.19 19.36
CA SER A 214 -2.77 3.46 17.96
C SER A 214 -2.42 2.17 17.23
N LEU A 215 -2.75 2.11 15.94
CA LEU A 215 -2.35 1.00 15.08
C LEU A 215 -0.84 1.11 14.79
N GLY A 216 -0.07 0.08 15.17
CA GLY A 216 1.39 0.10 15.02
C GLY A 216 1.89 -0.71 13.83
N TRP A 217 1.31 -1.88 13.59
CA TRP A 217 1.77 -2.82 12.56
C TRP A 217 0.61 -3.46 11.83
N VAL A 218 0.79 -3.66 10.53
CA VAL A 218 -0.10 -4.45 9.69
C VAL A 218 0.75 -5.40 8.86
N LYS A 219 0.32 -6.66 8.78
CA LYS A 219 1.00 -7.74 8.06
C LYS A 219 0.01 -8.48 7.19
N LEU A 220 0.43 -8.79 5.97
CA LEU A 220 -0.27 -9.72 5.10
C LEU A 220 0.15 -11.14 5.51
N THR A 221 -0.81 -12.03 5.69
CA THR A 221 -0.58 -13.40 6.17
C THR A 221 -1.38 -14.41 5.37
N THR A 222 -0.91 -15.66 5.38
CA THR A 222 -1.50 -16.81 4.67
C THR A 222 -2.37 -17.69 5.58
N GLY A 223 -2.76 -17.21 6.77
CA GLY A 223 -3.65 -17.95 7.69
C GLY A 223 -2.97 -19.01 8.57
N GLU A 224 -1.75 -19.43 8.25
CA GLU A 224 -0.99 -20.47 8.96
C GLU A 224 0.31 -19.97 9.60
N GLN A 225 0.56 -18.67 9.59
CA GLN A 225 1.83 -18.11 10.07
C GLN A 225 1.85 -17.88 11.58
N ASP A 226 3.03 -18.01 12.15
CA ASP A 226 3.30 -17.53 13.51
C ASP A 226 3.55 -16.02 13.51
N LEU A 227 3.13 -15.38 14.59
CA LEU A 227 3.35 -13.97 14.85
C LEU A 227 4.25 -13.82 16.06
N ILE A 228 5.17 -12.87 15.98
CA ILE A 228 6.00 -12.47 17.11
C ILE A 228 5.76 -11.01 17.47
N LEU A 229 5.47 -10.78 18.75
CA LEU A 229 5.29 -9.44 19.32
C LEU A 229 6.36 -9.24 20.39
N VAL A 230 6.94 -8.05 20.43
CA VAL A 230 7.94 -7.64 21.43
C VAL A 230 7.50 -6.33 22.07
N SER A 231 7.51 -6.27 23.40
CA SER A 231 7.17 -5.09 24.19
C SER A 231 8.37 -4.16 24.41
N GLU A 232 8.11 -2.90 24.73
CA GLU A 232 9.14 -1.90 25.07
C GLU A 232 9.99 -2.35 26.26
N GLN A 233 9.44 -3.18 27.15
CA GLN A 233 10.08 -3.67 28.36
C GLN A 233 10.79 -5.03 28.19
N GLY A 234 11.00 -5.48 26.95
CA GLY A 234 11.84 -6.64 26.69
C GLY A 234 11.15 -7.97 26.93
N LYS A 235 9.82 -8.01 26.81
CA LYS A 235 9.06 -9.26 26.72
C LYS A 235 8.75 -9.57 25.26
N GLY A 236 8.80 -10.83 24.86
CA GLY A 236 8.46 -11.30 23.52
C GLY A 236 7.53 -12.50 23.59
N ILE A 237 6.52 -12.54 22.73
CA ILE A 237 5.57 -13.65 22.62
C ILE A 237 5.49 -14.10 21.16
N ARG A 238 5.58 -15.41 20.93
CA ARG A 238 5.35 -16.05 19.64
C ARG A 238 4.11 -16.94 19.74
N PHE A 239 3.14 -16.76 18.86
CA PHE A 239 1.90 -17.56 18.83
C PHE A 239 1.39 -17.67 17.39
N SER A 240 0.55 -18.68 17.13
CA SER A 240 -0.02 -18.89 15.80
C SER A 240 -1.13 -17.87 15.52
N GLU A 241 -1.18 -17.32 14.31
CA GLU A 241 -2.26 -16.40 13.93
C GLU A 241 -3.66 -17.05 14.02
N GLN A 242 -3.75 -18.38 13.97
CA GLN A 242 -5.00 -19.13 14.11
C GLN A 242 -5.67 -18.95 15.48
N ASP A 243 -4.91 -18.56 16.51
CA ASP A 243 -5.44 -18.20 17.84
C ASP A 243 -6.34 -16.93 17.80
N VAL A 244 -6.36 -16.23 16.67
CA VAL A 244 -7.20 -15.06 16.41
C VAL A 244 -8.18 -15.40 15.30
N ARG A 245 -9.46 -15.59 15.62
CA ARG A 245 -10.49 -15.76 14.56
C ARG A 245 -10.55 -14.54 13.63
N PRO A 246 -10.87 -14.71 12.34
CA PRO A 246 -11.19 -13.59 11.45
C PRO A 246 -12.37 -12.77 11.99
N MET A 247 -12.32 -11.46 11.80
CA MET A 247 -13.32 -10.51 12.29
C MET A 247 -13.64 -9.46 11.23
N GLY A 248 -14.76 -8.76 11.39
CA GLY A 248 -15.10 -7.62 10.55
C GLY A 248 -14.20 -6.39 10.77
N ARG A 249 -14.21 -5.49 9.79
CA ARG A 249 -13.41 -4.24 9.79
C ARG A 249 -13.66 -3.34 11.00
N ASN A 250 -14.90 -3.20 11.45
CA ASN A 250 -15.25 -2.35 12.61
C ASN A 250 -14.96 -2.99 13.97
N ALA A 251 -14.43 -4.22 14.03
CA ALA A 251 -14.08 -4.84 15.30
C ALA A 251 -12.80 -4.20 15.89
N ALA A 252 -12.73 -4.14 17.22
CA ALA A 252 -11.55 -3.68 17.96
C ALA A 252 -10.46 -4.78 18.11
N GLY A 253 -10.73 -6.01 17.68
CA GLY A 253 -9.82 -7.15 17.86
C GLY A 253 -9.86 -7.75 19.28
N VAL A 254 -8.90 -8.61 19.58
CA VAL A 254 -8.71 -9.30 20.88
C VAL A 254 -7.31 -9.04 21.42
N ASN A 255 -7.05 -9.36 22.68
CA ASN A 255 -5.71 -9.13 23.25
C ASN A 255 -4.69 -10.13 22.70
N ALA A 256 -3.56 -9.64 22.21
CA ALA A 256 -2.48 -10.45 21.64
C ALA A 256 -1.48 -10.90 22.72
N MET A 257 -1.12 -9.96 23.59
CA MET A 257 -0.11 -10.12 24.63
C MET A 257 -0.63 -9.51 25.92
N LYS A 258 -0.38 -10.17 27.05
CA LYS A 258 -0.68 -9.59 28.36
C LYS A 258 0.43 -8.60 28.72
N LEU A 259 0.11 -7.31 28.62
CA LEU A 259 0.97 -6.20 28.99
C LEU A 259 0.53 -5.60 30.32
N ASP A 260 1.48 -5.00 31.04
CA ASP A 260 1.17 -4.10 32.13
C ASP A 260 0.68 -2.74 31.57
N ASP A 261 -0.07 -1.98 32.35
CA ASP A 261 -0.73 -0.72 31.88
C ASP A 261 0.23 0.32 31.31
N TRP A 262 1.51 0.27 31.70
CA TRP A 262 2.59 1.16 31.30
C TRP A 262 3.48 0.60 30.19
N ASP A 263 3.32 -0.69 29.83
CA ASP A 263 4.06 -1.32 28.74
C ASP A 263 3.30 -1.22 27.43
N ARG A 264 4.02 -1.20 26.32
CA ARG A 264 3.49 -1.09 24.96
C ARG A 264 4.25 -2.04 24.05
N ILE A 265 3.64 -2.40 22.93
CA ILE A 265 4.35 -3.13 21.87
C ILE A 265 5.37 -2.18 21.22
N ALA A 266 6.58 -2.68 21.01
CA ALA A 266 7.68 -2.03 20.31
C ALA A 266 7.91 -2.60 18.90
N GLY A 267 7.45 -3.82 18.65
CA GLY A 267 7.51 -4.43 17.33
C GLY A 267 6.60 -5.63 17.21
N ALA A 268 6.06 -5.83 16.00
CA ALA A 268 5.33 -7.03 15.64
C ALA A 268 5.64 -7.44 14.21
N ASP A 269 5.85 -8.73 13.99
CA ASP A 269 6.16 -9.28 12.67
C ASP A 269 5.63 -10.71 12.50
N THR A 270 5.57 -11.14 11.24
CA THR A 270 5.36 -12.54 10.88
C THR A 270 6.67 -13.29 11.00
N VAL A 271 6.58 -14.53 11.46
CA VAL A 271 7.71 -15.44 11.61
C VAL A 271 7.89 -16.24 10.31
N TYR A 272 9.14 -16.33 9.86
CA TYR A 272 9.58 -17.28 8.85
C TYR A 272 10.71 -18.13 9.42
N ASP A 273 10.81 -19.37 8.97
CA ASP A 273 11.87 -20.28 9.43
C ASP A 273 13.25 -19.73 9.07
N ASN A 274 14.22 -19.95 9.96
CA ASN A 274 15.61 -19.47 9.85
C ASN A 274 15.82 -17.94 9.90
N ASP A 275 14.78 -17.15 10.13
CA ASP A 275 14.93 -15.71 10.38
C ASP A 275 15.36 -15.42 11.84
N ASP A 276 15.88 -14.22 12.05
CA ASP A 276 16.22 -13.67 13.36
C ASP A 276 15.22 -12.60 13.80
N VAL A 277 15.00 -12.47 15.11
CA VAL A 277 14.37 -11.31 15.73
C VAL A 277 15.43 -10.27 16.06
N LEU A 278 15.46 -9.18 15.29
CA LEU A 278 16.27 -8.02 15.59
C LEU A 278 15.54 -7.12 16.59
N VAL A 279 16.22 -6.80 17.68
CA VAL A 279 15.74 -5.85 18.70
C VAL A 279 16.73 -4.69 18.78
N ILE A 280 16.21 -3.45 18.78
CA ILE A 280 17.00 -2.22 18.95
C ILE A 280 16.37 -1.36 20.07
N THR A 281 17.22 -0.80 20.94
CA THR A 281 16.83 -0.01 22.09
C THR A 281 17.07 1.49 21.90
N GLU A 282 16.44 2.32 22.72
CA GLU A 282 16.51 3.77 22.62
C GLU A 282 17.93 4.32 22.79
N LYS A 283 18.83 3.59 23.48
CA LYS A 283 20.25 3.96 23.63
C LYS A 283 21.17 3.33 22.58
N GLY A 284 20.63 2.84 21.48
CA GLY A 284 21.41 2.33 20.35
C GLY A 284 22.03 0.97 20.57
N TYR A 285 21.56 0.19 21.55
CA TYR A 285 21.96 -1.21 21.70
C TYR A 285 21.01 -2.11 20.94
N GLY A 286 21.51 -3.20 20.39
CA GLY A 286 20.70 -4.16 19.68
C GLY A 286 21.37 -5.52 19.55
N LYS A 287 20.57 -6.48 19.12
CA LYS A 287 21.01 -7.85 18.84
C LYS A 287 19.99 -8.56 17.96
N ARG A 288 20.47 -9.61 17.31
CA ARG A 288 19.63 -10.60 16.63
C ARG A 288 19.49 -11.82 17.53
N THR A 289 18.32 -12.43 17.53
CA THR A 289 18.09 -13.68 18.26
C THR A 289 17.29 -14.61 17.36
N PRO A 290 17.71 -15.87 17.15
CA PRO A 290 16.97 -16.84 16.34
C PRO A 290 15.51 -16.91 16.75
N VAL A 291 14.60 -16.97 15.79
CA VAL A 291 13.18 -17.06 16.10
C VAL A 291 12.86 -18.34 16.89
N ASP A 292 13.64 -19.42 16.74
CA ASP A 292 13.48 -20.67 17.48
C ASP A 292 13.74 -20.55 18.99
N ASP A 293 14.51 -19.55 19.43
CA ASP A 293 14.66 -19.27 20.86
C ASP A 293 13.34 -18.81 21.49
N TYR A 294 12.43 -18.27 20.69
CA TYR A 294 11.08 -17.87 21.07
C TYR A 294 10.13 -19.05 20.83
N ARG A 295 10.04 -19.95 21.82
CA ARG A 295 9.08 -21.06 21.76
C ARG A 295 7.66 -20.53 21.57
N GLN A 296 6.92 -21.17 20.67
CA GLN A 296 5.51 -20.92 20.47
C GLN A 296 4.74 -21.16 21.77
N GLN A 297 3.80 -20.28 22.07
CA GLN A 297 2.90 -20.36 23.21
C GLN A 297 1.50 -19.88 22.79
N ASN A 298 0.51 -20.05 23.65
CA ASN A 298 -0.83 -19.54 23.39
C ASN A 298 -0.85 -18.00 23.38
N ARG A 299 -1.71 -17.42 22.53
CA ARG A 299 -2.02 -15.98 22.54
C ARG A 299 -2.40 -15.50 23.95
N TYR A 300 -2.12 -14.22 24.21
CA TYR A 300 -2.42 -13.51 25.46
C TYR A 300 -1.63 -13.99 26.68
N GLY A 301 -0.50 -14.67 26.45
CA GLY A 301 0.53 -14.86 27.46
C GLY A 301 1.29 -13.57 27.78
N SER A 302 2.02 -13.56 28.89
CA SER A 302 2.96 -12.47 29.24
C SER A 302 4.27 -12.51 28.44
N GLY A 303 4.46 -13.54 27.61
CA GLY A 303 5.68 -13.75 26.84
C GLY A 303 6.88 -14.13 27.71
N VAL A 304 8.01 -14.29 27.03
CA VAL A 304 9.31 -14.60 27.61
C VAL A 304 10.24 -13.40 27.48
N LYS A 305 11.33 -13.36 28.25
CA LYS A 305 12.32 -12.27 28.10
C LYS A 305 12.91 -12.32 26.69
N ALA A 306 12.91 -11.19 25.98
CA ALA A 306 13.51 -10.97 24.67
C ALA A 306 14.90 -10.31 24.78
N MET A 307 15.07 -9.42 25.77
CA MET A 307 16.33 -8.71 26.04
C MET A 307 16.42 -8.35 27.52
N VAL A 308 17.63 -8.34 28.07
CA VAL A 308 17.88 -7.79 29.40
C VAL A 308 18.06 -6.28 29.27
N LEU A 309 17.11 -5.51 29.80
CA LEU A 309 17.15 -4.05 29.76
C LEU A 309 17.76 -3.48 31.03
N SER A 310 18.40 -2.33 30.91
CA SER A 310 18.77 -1.49 32.04
C SER A 310 18.53 -0.01 31.70
N PRO A 311 17.93 0.77 32.63
CA PRO A 311 17.62 2.18 32.35
C PRO A 311 18.85 3.01 31.95
N LYS A 312 20.02 2.71 32.53
CA LYS A 312 21.26 3.46 32.27
C LYS A 312 21.92 3.10 30.94
N ARG A 313 21.99 1.81 30.58
CA ARG A 313 22.78 1.37 29.41
C ARG A 313 21.93 1.24 28.15
N THR A 314 20.82 0.49 28.21
CA THR A 314 20.04 0.14 27.01
C THR A 314 18.83 1.04 26.85
N GLY A 315 18.21 1.42 27.98
CA GLY A 315 16.86 1.98 27.96
C GLY A 315 15.83 0.95 27.50
N LYS A 316 14.67 1.44 27.02
CA LYS A 316 13.59 0.60 26.47
C LYS A 316 13.84 0.16 25.02
N ILE A 317 13.14 -0.88 24.57
CA ILE A 317 13.14 -1.29 23.16
C ILE A 317 12.31 -0.28 22.35
N VAL A 318 12.85 0.17 21.22
CA VAL A 318 12.16 1.09 20.30
C VAL A 318 11.68 0.39 19.03
N SER A 319 12.32 -0.73 18.66
CA SER A 319 11.93 -1.52 17.50
C SER A 319 12.27 -2.99 17.70
N ALA A 320 11.35 -3.84 17.25
CA ALA A 320 11.63 -5.25 16.98
C ALA A 320 11.11 -5.63 15.59
N ARG A 321 11.91 -6.36 14.82
CA ARG A 321 11.59 -6.81 13.46
C ARG A 321 12.13 -8.22 13.23
N VAL A 322 11.43 -8.99 12.42
CA VAL A 322 11.97 -10.24 11.89
C VAL A 322 12.79 -9.88 10.65
N VAL A 323 14.05 -10.30 10.66
CA VAL A 323 15.06 -9.97 9.65
C VAL A 323 15.70 -11.26 9.12
N THR A 324 16.06 -11.21 7.85
CA THR A 324 16.76 -12.30 7.15
C THR A 324 18.21 -11.87 6.91
N ALA A 325 19.12 -12.83 6.71
CA ALA A 325 20.48 -12.53 6.25
C ALA A 325 20.46 -11.72 4.94
N GLY A 326 21.35 -10.75 4.80
CA GLY A 326 21.36 -9.80 3.68
C GLY A 326 20.35 -8.64 3.77
N ASP A 327 19.47 -8.60 4.77
CA ASP A 327 18.69 -7.40 5.06
C ASP A 327 19.60 -6.25 5.56
N GLU A 328 19.17 -5.02 5.36
CA GLU A 328 19.84 -3.86 5.93
C GLU A 328 18.95 -3.14 6.95
N VAL A 329 19.56 -2.62 8.00
CA VAL A 329 18.88 -1.78 9.00
C VAL A 329 19.35 -0.35 8.89
N THR A 330 18.40 0.58 8.98
CA THR A 330 18.66 2.01 9.17
C THR A 330 18.13 2.44 10.54
N CYS A 331 19.01 2.92 11.41
CA CYS A 331 18.69 3.53 12.70
C CYS A 331 18.78 5.05 12.60
N ILE A 332 17.81 5.76 13.17
CA ILE A 332 17.75 7.22 13.12
C ILE A 332 17.54 7.76 14.53
N SER A 333 18.39 8.69 14.93
CA SER A 333 18.31 9.32 16.25
C SER A 333 17.35 10.50 16.30
N ALA A 334 16.97 10.92 17.50
CA ALA A 334 16.12 12.07 17.74
C ALA A 334 16.80 13.39 17.29
N SER A 335 18.13 13.45 17.35
CA SER A 335 18.90 14.58 16.78
C SER A 335 19.02 14.54 15.25
N GLY A 336 18.57 13.46 14.60
CA GLY A 336 18.59 13.28 13.15
C GLY A 336 19.90 12.70 12.60
N ILE A 337 20.71 12.08 13.46
CA ILE A 337 21.85 11.27 13.02
C ILE A 337 21.30 9.95 12.49
N MET A 338 21.78 9.52 11.33
CA MET A 338 21.34 8.28 10.69
C MET A 338 22.50 7.32 10.55
N LEU A 339 22.24 6.03 10.77
CA LEU A 339 23.20 4.93 10.59
C LEU A 339 22.55 3.80 9.80
N ARG A 340 23.15 3.43 8.67
CA ARG A 340 22.78 2.23 7.89
C ARG A 340 23.85 1.16 8.06
N THR A 341 23.43 -0.07 8.34
CA THR A 341 24.33 -1.22 8.55
C THR A 341 23.66 -2.49 8.04
N SER A 342 24.46 -3.47 7.59
CA SER A 342 23.94 -4.80 7.32
C SER A 342 23.43 -5.43 8.62
N VAL A 343 22.33 -6.19 8.52
CA VAL A 343 21.83 -7.03 9.62
C VAL A 343 22.88 -8.07 10.02
N ASP A 344 23.68 -8.54 9.07
CA ASP A 344 24.71 -9.55 9.30
C ASP A 344 25.83 -9.06 10.25
N ASP A 345 26.12 -7.76 10.23
CA ASP A 345 27.11 -7.11 11.10
C ASP A 345 26.60 -6.97 12.55
N ILE A 346 25.29 -7.11 12.79
CA ILE A 346 24.71 -7.05 14.14
C ILE A 346 24.84 -8.43 14.79
N SER A 347 25.42 -8.46 16.00
CA SER A 347 25.66 -9.71 16.73
C SER A 347 24.39 -10.52 16.99
N GLN A 348 24.43 -11.79 16.58
CA GLN A 348 23.44 -12.81 16.94
C GLN A 348 23.75 -13.36 18.34
N GLN A 349 22.75 -13.34 19.23
CA GLN A 349 22.86 -13.70 20.63
C GLN A 349 21.55 -14.31 21.14
N GLY A 350 21.63 -15.13 22.20
CA GLY A 350 20.44 -15.65 22.86
C GLY A 350 19.57 -14.57 23.53
N ARG A 351 18.35 -14.94 23.92
CA ARG A 351 17.36 -14.01 24.49
C ARG A 351 17.81 -13.23 25.74
N ILE A 352 18.54 -13.87 26.65
CA ILE A 352 18.88 -13.30 27.97
C ILE A 352 20.23 -12.55 27.92
N THR A 353 20.35 -11.58 27.02
CA THR A 353 21.53 -10.71 26.90
C THR A 353 21.13 -9.24 26.73
N GLN A 354 22.09 -8.33 26.89
CA GLN A 354 21.89 -6.88 26.70
C GLN A 354 22.22 -6.40 25.27
N GLY A 355 22.64 -7.30 24.37
CA GLY A 355 23.08 -6.93 23.03
C GLY A 355 24.39 -6.13 22.99
N VAL A 356 24.73 -5.68 21.78
CA VAL A 356 25.91 -4.86 21.46
C VAL A 356 25.48 -3.46 21.08
N ARG A 357 26.43 -2.51 21.06
CA ARG A 357 26.14 -1.16 20.55
C ARG A 357 26.03 -1.25 19.02
N VAL A 358 24.86 -0.92 18.49
CA VAL A 358 24.59 -0.81 17.05
C VAL A 358 24.81 0.63 16.60
N MET A 359 24.31 1.59 17.37
CA MET A 359 24.46 3.03 17.09
C MET A 359 25.13 3.74 18.27
N ASP A 360 26.15 4.54 17.97
CA ASP A 360 26.80 5.37 18.98
C ASP A 360 26.09 6.72 19.09
N LEU A 361 25.40 6.92 20.22
CA LEU A 361 24.63 8.13 20.51
C LEU A 361 25.42 9.03 21.45
N ARG A 362 25.43 10.33 21.16
CA ARG A 362 26.16 11.33 21.95
C ARG A 362 25.24 11.97 22.98
N GLY A 363 25.73 12.13 24.21
CA GLY A 363 25.00 12.81 25.29
C GLY A 363 23.67 12.11 25.59
N ASP A 364 22.58 12.88 25.53
CA ASP A 364 21.21 12.41 25.81
C ASP A 364 20.41 12.07 24.53
N ASP A 365 21.08 11.91 23.38
CA ASP A 365 20.41 11.49 22.14
C ASP A 365 19.88 10.05 22.23
N THR A 366 18.81 9.77 21.49
CA THR A 366 18.10 8.49 21.53
C THR A 366 17.75 8.02 20.12
N VAL A 367 17.63 6.72 19.90
CA VAL A 367 17.08 6.16 18.65
C VAL A 367 15.59 6.49 18.59
N ALA A 368 15.18 7.24 17.58
CA ALA A 368 13.81 7.65 17.32
C ALA A 368 13.07 6.68 16.39
N SER A 369 13.76 6.11 15.39
CA SER A 369 13.14 5.19 14.44
C SER A 369 14.13 4.16 13.88
N VAL A 370 13.60 3.02 13.45
CA VAL A 370 14.35 1.92 12.82
C VAL A 370 13.57 1.41 11.62
N ALA A 371 14.21 1.37 10.47
CA ALA A 371 13.68 0.83 9.23
C ALA A 371 14.51 -0.39 8.79
N VAL A 372 13.84 -1.41 8.24
CA VAL A 372 14.49 -2.57 7.63
C VAL A 372 14.24 -2.51 6.14
N ILE A 373 15.32 -2.53 5.36
CA ILE A 373 15.27 -2.62 3.90
C ILE A 373 15.58 -4.06 3.55
N ARG A 374 14.59 -4.74 2.97
CA ARG A 374 14.69 -6.15 2.59
C ARG A 374 15.25 -6.24 1.17
N GLU A 375 16.55 -6.46 1.02
CA GLU A 375 17.16 -6.65 -0.31
C GLU A 375 16.83 -8.04 -0.88
N GLY A 376 16.80 -9.09 -0.04
CA GLY A 376 16.60 -10.48 -0.46
C GLY A 376 15.18 -10.87 -0.89
N ARG A 377 14.17 -10.02 -0.66
CA ARG A 377 12.76 -10.31 -1.03
C ARG A 377 12.26 -9.52 -2.24
N LEU A 378 13.13 -8.75 -2.90
CA LEU A 378 12.81 -8.00 -4.12
C LEU A 378 12.70 -8.91 -5.37
N SER A 379 12.93 -10.21 -5.22
CA SER A 379 12.99 -11.21 -6.31
C SER A 379 11.78 -12.14 -6.40
N GLN A 380 10.81 -12.08 -5.49
CA GLN A 380 9.61 -12.96 -5.55
C GLN A 380 8.44 -12.34 -6.32
N VAL A 381 8.72 -11.69 -7.45
CA VAL A 381 7.69 -11.53 -8.48
C VAL A 381 7.76 -12.81 -9.31
N LYS A 382 6.70 -13.61 -9.29
CA LYS A 382 6.58 -14.75 -10.21
C LYS A 382 6.55 -14.17 -11.63
N ASP A 383 7.63 -14.37 -12.38
CA ASP A 383 7.56 -14.28 -13.83
C ASP A 383 6.52 -15.32 -14.28
N GLU A 384 5.47 -14.88 -14.97
CA GLU A 384 4.42 -15.78 -15.53
C GLU A 384 4.93 -16.68 -16.67
N ASN A 385 6.25 -16.73 -16.91
CA ASN A 385 6.87 -17.75 -17.74
C ASN A 385 7.74 -18.63 -16.84
N GLY A 386 7.22 -19.80 -16.47
CA GLY A 386 7.89 -20.81 -15.66
C GLY A 386 9.16 -21.38 -16.30
N GLU A 387 10.23 -20.60 -16.31
CA GLU A 387 11.60 -21.08 -16.49
C GLU A 387 12.33 -20.91 -15.15
N GLU A 388 12.64 -22.05 -14.51
CA GLU A 388 13.56 -22.11 -13.38
C GLU A 388 14.91 -21.55 -13.84
N GLY A 389 15.25 -20.34 -13.39
CA GLY A 389 16.58 -19.79 -13.56
C GLY A 389 17.55 -20.55 -12.67
N ASP A 390 18.43 -21.32 -13.32
CA ASP A 390 19.54 -22.09 -12.74
C ASP A 390 20.14 -21.43 -11.50
N GLU A 391 20.24 -22.22 -10.42
CA GLU A 391 21.09 -21.93 -9.28
C GLU A 391 22.52 -21.75 -9.78
N ALA A 392 23.00 -20.50 -9.82
CA ALA A 392 24.42 -20.24 -9.97
C ALA A 392 25.12 -20.64 -8.65
N VAL A 393 25.42 -21.93 -8.53
CA VAL A 393 26.37 -22.47 -7.55
C VAL A 393 27.73 -21.84 -7.87
N VAL A 394 28.18 -20.92 -7.02
CA VAL A 394 29.55 -20.41 -7.08
C VAL A 394 30.44 -21.44 -6.40
N GLU A 395 31.00 -22.36 -7.19
CA GLU A 395 32.16 -23.15 -6.78
C GLU A 395 33.40 -22.24 -6.74
N ASP A 396 33.96 -22.10 -5.54
CA ASP A 396 35.17 -21.36 -5.25
C ASP A 396 36.40 -22.18 -5.70
N ASN A 397 36.85 -21.98 -6.95
CA ASN A 397 38.10 -22.55 -7.43
C ASN A 397 39.23 -21.51 -7.31
N ALA A 398 39.93 -21.54 -6.18
CA ALA A 398 41.22 -20.91 -6.01
C ALA A 398 42.28 -21.69 -6.82
N ALA A 399 42.59 -21.20 -8.02
CA ALA A 399 43.77 -21.62 -8.77
C ALA A 399 44.94 -20.67 -8.45
N GLU A 400 45.99 -21.25 -7.85
CA GLU A 400 47.33 -20.70 -7.76
C GLU A 400 47.83 -20.31 -9.15
N ASP A 401 48.41 -19.11 -9.29
CA ASP A 401 49.26 -18.82 -10.45
C ASP A 401 50.57 -18.17 -9.99
N THR A 402 51.58 -19.04 -9.91
CA THR A 402 53.00 -18.76 -9.97
C THR A 402 53.34 -18.00 -11.26
N ALA A 403 53.94 -16.82 -11.15
CA ALA A 403 54.62 -16.17 -12.26
C ALA A 403 56.10 -15.94 -11.91
N VAL A 404 56.92 -16.88 -12.38
CA VAL A 404 58.34 -16.67 -12.71
C VAL A 404 58.37 -15.93 -14.05
N MET A 405 59.14 -14.84 -14.16
CA MET A 405 60.09 -14.64 -15.27
C MET A 405 60.92 -13.36 -15.10
N ASN A 406 62.24 -13.60 -15.12
CA ASN A 406 63.39 -12.73 -15.42
C ASN A 406 63.80 -11.63 -14.43
#